data_AF-A0A258BBF0-F1
#
_entry.id   AF-A0A258BBF0-F1
#
_cell.length_a   1.000
_cell.length_b   1.000
_cell.length_c   1.000
_cell.angle_alpha   90.00
_cell.angle_beta   90.00
_cell.angle_gamma   90.00
#
_symmetry.space_group_name_H-M   'P 1'
#
loop_
_entity.id
_entity.type
_entity.pdbx_description
1 polymer ?
#
loop_
_entity_poly.entity_id
_entity_poly.type
_entity_poly.pdbx_seq_one_letter_code
_entity_poly.pdbx_strand_id
1 'polypeptide(L)'
;MLPQILDRLREGQVVAQISDAGTPLVSDPGFRLVQAAHDAGLKIHPIPGASSVLAALCLAGLPTDRFMFAGFTPNKTSARQRFLAEFKTLPSTVVLFETGPRLHDSLSDMLAVLGDRDAAVCRELTKLYETCVRGPLSALVADPALLAPKGEIVVVLGPPADVAPSEDNLDDALKSLLETLSPSEAAKQLAQMYGLPRKEIYNRALKLKDHDE
;
A
#
# COMPACT_ATOMS: atom_id res chain seq x y z
N MET A 1 -10.79 -2.21 31.90
CA MET A 1 -11.63 -2.47 30.72
C MET A 1 -11.37 -3.85 30.10
N LEU A 2 -10.18 -4.16 29.57
CA LEU A 2 -9.92 -5.46 28.93
C LEU A 2 -10.20 -6.69 29.84
N PRO A 3 -9.71 -6.76 31.10
CA PRO A 3 -10.04 -7.90 31.98
C PRO A 3 -11.55 -8.08 32.20
N GLN A 4 -12.27 -6.97 32.40
CA GLN A 4 -13.71 -6.97 32.60
C GLN A 4 -14.47 -7.49 31.36
N ILE A 5 -13.99 -7.19 30.15
CA ILE A 5 -14.60 -7.71 28.91
C ILE A 5 -14.41 -9.23 28.84
N LEU A 6 -13.20 -9.72 29.16
CA LEU A 6 -12.91 -11.15 29.15
C LEU A 6 -13.73 -11.92 30.19
N ASP A 7 -13.93 -11.36 31.38
CA ASP A 7 -14.75 -11.99 32.42
C ASP A 7 -16.21 -12.11 31.97
N ARG A 8 -16.78 -11.06 31.37
CA ARG A 8 -18.14 -11.11 30.78
C ARG A 8 -18.26 -12.18 29.69
N LEU A 9 -17.26 -12.30 28.82
CA LEU A 9 -17.24 -13.34 27.79
C LEU A 9 -17.16 -14.76 28.40
N ARG A 10 -16.38 -14.96 29.47
CA ARG A 10 -16.29 -16.25 30.20
C ARG A 10 -17.59 -16.61 30.90
N GLU A 11 -18.33 -15.62 31.37
CA GLU A 11 -19.68 -15.80 31.93
C GLU A 11 -20.74 -16.12 30.85
N GLY A 12 -20.35 -16.22 29.58
CA GLY A 12 -21.26 -16.52 28.47
C GLY A 12 -22.05 -15.32 27.96
N GLN A 13 -21.69 -14.09 28.37
CA GLN A 13 -22.31 -12.88 27.84
C GLN A 13 -21.83 -12.59 26.42
N VAL A 14 -22.66 -11.90 25.64
CA VAL A 14 -22.32 -11.43 24.30
C VAL A 14 -21.78 -10.00 24.39
N VAL A 15 -20.61 -9.77 23.78
CA VAL A 15 -19.99 -8.43 23.66
C VAL A 15 -19.79 -8.12 22.18
N ALA A 16 -20.30 -6.95 21.75
CA ALA A 16 -20.06 -6.43 20.41
C ALA A 16 -18.97 -5.36 20.47
N GLN A 17 -17.96 -5.48 19.60
CA GLN A 17 -16.95 -4.46 19.39
C GLN A 17 -17.30 -3.65 18.15
N ILE A 18 -17.30 -2.32 18.29
CA ILE A 18 -17.54 -1.37 17.21
C ILE A 18 -16.42 -0.32 17.19
N SER A 19 -16.21 0.32 16.05
CA SER A 19 -15.42 1.53 15.88
C SER A 19 -16.34 2.70 15.52
N ASP A 20 -15.79 3.92 15.51
CA ASP A 20 -16.54 5.11 15.10
C ASP A 20 -17.02 5.00 13.64
N ALA A 21 -16.24 4.33 12.78
CA ALA A 21 -16.61 4.06 11.39
C ALA A 21 -15.94 2.79 10.84
N GLY A 22 -16.58 2.17 9.85
CA GLY A 22 -16.00 1.09 9.06
C GLY A 22 -15.90 -0.25 9.79
N THR A 23 -14.82 -0.98 9.50
CA THR A 23 -14.56 -2.31 10.07
C THR A 23 -13.63 -2.17 11.27
N PRO A 24 -14.04 -2.57 12.49
CA PRO A 24 -13.18 -2.52 13.67
C PRO A 24 -11.84 -3.21 13.43
N LEU A 25 -10.82 -2.80 14.20
CA LEU A 25 -9.41 -3.22 14.10
C LEU A 25 -8.61 -2.62 12.94
N VAL A 26 -9.25 -2.20 11.84
CA VAL A 26 -8.52 -1.66 10.68
C VAL A 26 -8.21 -0.19 10.92
N SER A 27 -6.95 0.11 11.25
CA SER A 27 -6.51 1.44 11.72
C SER A 27 -7.25 1.96 12.96
N ASP A 28 -7.82 1.04 13.74
CA ASP A 28 -8.59 1.29 14.94
C ASP A 28 -8.11 0.43 16.13
N PRO A 29 -8.36 0.84 17.38
CA PRO A 29 -8.06 0.02 18.55
C PRO A 29 -8.92 -1.25 18.53
N GLY A 30 -8.35 -2.36 19.03
CA GLY A 30 -9.10 -3.61 19.10
C GLY A 30 -8.27 -4.86 19.04
N PHE A 31 -7.12 -4.78 18.37
CA PHE A 31 -6.20 -5.89 18.21
C PHE A 31 -5.92 -6.63 19.52
N ARG A 32 -5.62 -5.91 20.61
CA ARG A 32 -5.33 -6.51 21.92
C ARG A 32 -6.50 -7.27 22.53
N LEU A 33 -7.74 -6.86 22.27
CA LEU A 33 -8.93 -7.56 22.75
C LEU A 33 -9.10 -8.88 22.00
N VAL A 34 -8.97 -8.85 20.68
CA VAL A 34 -9.06 -10.06 19.83
C VAL A 34 -7.94 -11.04 20.19
N GLN A 35 -6.71 -10.55 20.39
CA GLN A 35 -5.60 -11.38 20.84
C GLN A 35 -5.88 -12.03 22.19
N ALA A 36 -6.31 -11.26 23.20
CA ALA A 36 -6.60 -11.81 24.52
C ALA A 36 -7.78 -12.79 24.52
N ALA A 37 -8.77 -12.59 23.63
CA ALA A 37 -9.86 -13.53 23.44
C ALA A 37 -9.36 -14.86 22.83
N HIS A 38 -8.47 -14.80 21.83
CA HIS A 38 -7.80 -15.99 21.30
C HIS A 38 -6.99 -16.74 22.38
N ASP A 39 -6.18 -16.03 23.15
CA ASP A 39 -5.35 -16.62 24.22
C ASP A 39 -6.21 -17.28 25.30
N ALA A 40 -7.43 -16.79 25.52
CA ALA A 40 -8.41 -17.35 26.44
C ALA A 40 -9.30 -18.46 25.84
N GLY A 41 -9.09 -18.85 24.58
CA GLY A 41 -9.92 -19.85 23.89
C GLY A 41 -11.37 -19.40 23.64
N LEU A 42 -11.63 -18.09 23.65
CA LEU A 42 -12.96 -17.52 23.44
C LEU A 42 -13.26 -17.39 21.95
N LYS A 43 -14.54 -17.56 21.59
CA LYS A 43 -15.00 -17.46 20.20
C LYS A 43 -15.05 -16.01 19.75
N ILE A 44 -14.64 -15.78 18.50
CA ILE A 44 -14.69 -14.47 17.83
C ILE A 44 -15.47 -14.66 16.53
N HIS A 45 -16.42 -13.78 16.27
CA HIS A 45 -17.29 -13.82 15.10
C HIS A 45 -17.14 -12.52 14.30
N PRO A 46 -16.44 -12.52 13.15
CA PRO A 46 -16.36 -11.35 12.30
C PRO A 46 -17.68 -11.15 11.54
N ILE A 47 -18.15 -9.90 11.47
CA ILE A 47 -19.31 -9.52 10.66
C ILE A 47 -18.81 -8.72 9.46
N PRO A 48 -19.04 -9.17 8.21
CA PRO A 48 -18.71 -8.38 7.02
C PRO A 48 -19.44 -7.03 7.05
N GLY A 49 -18.77 -5.97 6.59
CA GLY A 49 -19.32 -4.62 6.69
C GLY A 49 -18.57 -3.59 5.86
N ALA A 50 -18.85 -2.32 6.16
CA ALA A 50 -18.28 -1.19 5.43
C ALA A 50 -16.75 -1.13 5.60
N SER A 51 -16.04 -0.87 4.50
CA SER A 51 -14.60 -0.64 4.47
C SER A 51 -14.28 0.44 3.44
N SER A 52 -13.75 1.57 3.91
CA SER A 52 -13.31 2.68 3.03
C SER A 52 -12.17 2.26 2.12
N VAL A 53 -11.30 1.33 2.56
CA VAL A 53 -10.23 0.73 1.76
C VAL A 53 -10.82 0.00 0.56
N LEU A 54 -11.78 -0.90 0.79
CA LEU A 54 -12.39 -1.68 -0.31
C LEU A 54 -13.26 -0.80 -1.21
N ALA A 55 -14.00 0.16 -0.63
CA ALA A 55 -14.79 1.10 -1.40
C ALA A 55 -13.91 1.98 -2.32
N ALA A 56 -12.77 2.46 -1.83
CA ALA A 56 -11.81 3.21 -2.64
C ALA A 56 -11.22 2.38 -3.78
N LEU A 57 -10.87 1.10 -3.53
CA LEU A 57 -10.37 0.21 -4.57
C LEU A 57 -11.39 -0.01 -5.69
N CYS A 58 -12.68 -0.15 -5.35
CA CYS A 58 -13.75 -0.25 -6.34
C CYS A 58 -13.88 1.00 -7.23
N LEU A 59 -13.56 2.18 -6.69
CA LEU A 59 -13.73 3.47 -7.37
C LEU A 59 -12.46 3.92 -8.14
N ALA A 60 -11.28 3.56 -7.64
CA ALA A 60 -9.99 4.04 -8.14
C ALA A 60 -9.65 3.57 -9.56
N GLY A 61 -10.19 2.43 -10.00
CA GLY A 61 -9.92 1.86 -11.33
C GLY A 61 -8.44 1.45 -11.54
N LEU A 62 -7.75 1.10 -10.47
CA LEU A 62 -6.38 0.58 -10.44
C LEU A 62 -6.38 -0.95 -10.23
N PRO A 63 -5.27 -1.68 -10.47
CA PRO A 63 -5.21 -3.12 -10.26
C PRO A 63 -5.62 -3.53 -8.84
N THR A 64 -6.44 -4.59 -8.72
CA THR A 64 -7.00 -5.06 -7.44
C THR A 64 -6.71 -6.54 -7.16
N ASP A 65 -5.97 -7.20 -8.05
CA ASP A 65 -5.51 -8.58 -7.88
C ASP A 65 -4.56 -8.74 -6.68
N ARG A 66 -3.76 -7.70 -6.41
CA ARG A 66 -2.90 -7.58 -5.23
C ARG A 66 -2.89 -6.13 -4.77
N PHE A 67 -3.16 -5.92 -3.48
CA PHE A 67 -3.01 -4.61 -2.86
C PHE A 67 -2.47 -4.71 -1.44
N MET A 68 -1.88 -3.62 -0.97
CA MET A 68 -1.44 -3.44 0.40
C MET A 68 -2.13 -2.23 1.01
N PHE A 69 -2.73 -2.39 2.18
CA PHE A 69 -3.18 -1.25 2.99
C PHE A 69 -2.08 -0.85 3.97
N ALA A 70 -1.65 0.41 3.93
CA ALA A 70 -0.52 0.89 4.76
C ALA A 70 -0.93 1.92 5.83
N GLY A 71 -2.24 2.09 6.09
CA GLY A 71 -2.73 3.00 7.11
C GLY A 71 -2.49 4.47 6.77
N PHE A 72 -2.27 5.29 7.80
CA PHE A 72 -2.03 6.73 7.66
C PHE A 72 -0.57 7.04 7.37
N THR A 73 -0.33 8.05 6.53
CA THR A 73 1.04 8.54 6.32
C THR A 73 1.57 9.28 7.55
N PRO A 74 2.90 9.25 7.82
CA PRO A 74 3.50 10.07 8.86
C PRO A 74 3.30 11.58 8.63
N ASN A 75 3.12 12.34 9.70
CA ASN A 75 2.87 13.79 9.61
C ASN A 75 4.09 14.58 9.09
N LYS A 76 5.31 14.20 9.49
CA LYS A 76 6.54 14.93 9.12
C LYS A 76 7.05 14.45 7.78
N THR A 77 7.36 15.38 6.86
CA THR A 77 7.90 15.10 5.52
C THR A 77 9.01 14.05 5.50
N SER A 78 10.07 14.21 6.31
CA SER A 78 11.18 13.26 6.31
C SER A 78 10.79 11.83 6.77
N ALA A 79 9.84 11.72 7.70
CA ALA A 79 9.31 10.43 8.12
C ALA A 79 8.37 9.85 7.07
N ARG A 80 7.55 10.68 6.44
CA ARG A 80 6.64 10.29 5.36
C ARG A 80 7.39 9.80 4.14
N GLN A 81 8.42 10.52 3.70
CA GLN A 81 9.25 10.10 2.57
C GLN A 81 9.95 8.77 2.84
N ARG A 82 10.44 8.55 4.07
CA ARG A 82 11.06 7.27 4.46
C ARG A 82 10.06 6.11 4.43
N PHE A 83 8.86 6.33 4.95
CA PHE A 83 7.75 5.39 4.90
C PHE A 83 7.34 5.08 3.45
N LEU A 84 7.20 6.10 2.60
CA LEU A 84 6.85 5.95 1.19
C LEU A 84 7.91 5.17 0.40
N ALA A 85 9.19 5.30 0.76
CA ALA A 85 10.28 4.59 0.09
C ALA A 85 10.14 3.07 0.14
N GLU A 86 9.47 2.53 1.18
CA GLU A 86 9.16 1.09 1.31
C GLU A 86 8.29 0.58 0.15
N PHE A 87 7.52 1.47 -0.49
CA PHE A 87 6.59 1.12 -1.57
C PHE A 87 7.14 1.44 -2.95
N LYS A 88 8.40 1.89 -3.03
CA LYS A 88 8.98 2.36 -4.29
C LYS A 88 9.08 1.25 -5.34
N THR A 89 9.32 0.01 -4.95
CA THR A 89 9.45 -1.12 -5.89
C THR A 89 8.36 -2.16 -5.72
N LEU A 90 7.38 -1.91 -4.84
CA LEU A 90 6.34 -2.87 -4.51
C LEU A 90 5.40 -3.07 -5.71
N PRO A 91 5.34 -4.27 -6.34
CA PRO A 91 4.56 -4.51 -7.55
C PRO A 91 3.08 -4.79 -7.20
N SER A 92 2.45 -3.85 -6.49
CA SER A 92 1.03 -3.94 -6.11
C SER A 92 0.46 -2.56 -5.85
N THR A 93 -0.86 -2.46 -5.92
CA THR A 93 -1.59 -1.27 -5.47
C THR A 93 -1.36 -1.01 -3.98
N VAL A 94 -1.18 0.25 -3.59
CA VAL A 94 -1.05 0.66 -2.18
C VAL A 94 -2.18 1.60 -1.81
N VAL A 95 -2.87 1.29 -0.71
CA VAL A 95 -3.96 2.10 -0.17
C VAL A 95 -3.50 2.79 1.11
N LEU A 96 -3.68 4.10 1.16
CA LEU A 96 -3.29 4.97 2.26
C LEU A 96 -4.50 5.77 2.73
N PHE A 97 -4.56 6.04 4.03
CA PHE A 97 -5.43 7.06 4.58
C PHE A 97 -4.72 8.40 4.68
N GLU A 98 -5.45 9.46 4.39
CA GLU A 98 -4.98 10.82 4.57
C GLU A 98 -6.12 11.76 4.99
N THR A 99 -5.76 12.98 5.36
CA THR A 99 -6.69 14.02 5.77
C THR A 99 -6.55 15.23 4.87
N GLY A 100 -7.65 15.95 4.69
CA GLY A 100 -7.70 17.17 3.89
C GLY A 100 -6.54 18.15 4.08
N PRO A 101 -6.21 18.59 5.32
CA PRO A 101 -5.18 19.60 5.56
C PRO A 101 -3.76 19.20 5.17
N ARG A 102 -3.47 17.90 5.01
CA ARG A 102 -2.13 17.40 4.71
C ARG A 102 -2.02 16.79 3.32
N LEU A 103 -3.13 16.70 2.59
CA LEU A 103 -3.18 15.93 1.34
C LEU A 103 -2.15 16.44 0.33
N HIS A 104 -2.12 17.74 0.07
CA HIS A 104 -1.26 18.32 -0.95
C HIS A 104 0.23 18.06 -0.68
N ASP A 105 0.68 18.25 0.56
CA ASP A 105 2.06 17.96 0.97
C ASP A 105 2.35 16.45 0.90
N SER A 106 1.35 15.62 1.22
CA SER A 106 1.46 14.16 1.12
C SER A 106 1.60 13.71 -0.34
N LEU A 107 0.78 14.23 -1.25
CA LEU A 107 0.87 13.96 -2.70
C LEU A 107 2.20 14.46 -3.29
N SER A 108 2.67 15.62 -2.84
CA SER A 108 3.97 16.17 -3.27
C SER A 108 5.13 15.25 -2.87
N ASP A 109 5.10 14.71 -1.64
CA ASP A 109 6.09 13.73 -1.18
C ASP A 109 5.95 12.37 -1.88
N MET A 110 4.73 11.93 -2.17
CA MET A 110 4.48 10.73 -2.98
C MET A 110 5.12 10.89 -4.36
N LEU A 111 4.87 12.00 -5.06
CA LEU A 111 5.48 12.28 -6.36
C LEU A 111 7.02 12.28 -6.27
N ALA A 112 7.58 12.95 -5.26
CA ALA A 112 9.03 13.06 -5.08
C ALA A 112 9.70 11.70 -4.84
N VAL A 113 9.07 10.80 -4.08
CA VAL A 113 9.67 9.51 -3.68
C VAL A 113 9.34 8.38 -4.66
N LEU A 114 8.09 8.33 -5.12
CA LEU A 114 7.53 7.23 -5.89
C LEU A 114 7.60 7.46 -7.40
N GLY A 115 7.86 8.70 -7.83
CA GLY A 115 7.77 9.12 -9.22
C GLY A 115 6.33 9.35 -9.66
N ASP A 116 6.14 9.53 -10.97
CA ASP A 116 4.85 9.93 -11.53
C ASP A 116 3.90 8.75 -11.75
N ARG A 117 3.54 8.06 -10.67
CA ARG A 117 2.66 6.88 -10.72
C ARG A 117 1.22 7.25 -10.94
N ASP A 118 0.49 6.36 -11.60
CA ASP A 118 -0.96 6.38 -11.59
C ASP A 118 -1.49 6.25 -10.16
N ALA A 119 -2.42 7.12 -9.80
CA ALA A 119 -3.03 7.16 -8.48
C ALA A 119 -4.48 7.67 -8.56
N ALA A 120 -5.20 7.51 -7.46
CA ALA A 120 -6.53 8.05 -7.26
C ALA A 120 -6.69 8.61 -5.85
N VAL A 121 -7.38 9.74 -5.72
CA VAL A 121 -7.77 10.35 -4.45
C VAL A 121 -9.28 10.24 -4.31
N CYS A 122 -9.72 9.35 -3.44
CA CYS A 122 -11.12 9.14 -3.09
C CYS A 122 -11.47 9.95 -1.85
N ARG A 123 -12.47 10.81 -1.92
CA ARG A 123 -12.87 11.69 -0.80
C ARG A 123 -14.31 11.45 -0.42
N GLU A 124 -14.58 11.55 0.88
CA GLU A 124 -15.94 11.58 1.43
C GLU A 124 -16.80 10.41 0.91
N LEU A 125 -16.20 9.21 0.87
CA LEU A 125 -16.85 7.99 0.37
C LEU A 125 -18.19 7.76 1.06
N THR A 126 -19.19 7.41 0.27
CA THR A 126 -20.61 7.20 0.58
C THR A 126 -21.40 8.45 1.02
N LYS A 127 -20.77 9.64 1.02
CA LYS A 127 -21.40 10.89 1.46
C LYS A 127 -21.85 11.74 0.25
N LEU A 128 -22.54 12.85 0.54
CA LEU A 128 -23.08 13.76 -0.48
C LEU A 128 -22.02 14.33 -1.44
N TYR A 129 -20.80 14.54 -0.96
CA TYR A 129 -19.69 15.12 -1.72
C TYR A 129 -18.62 14.07 -2.08
N GLU A 130 -19.04 12.82 -2.29
CA GLU A 130 -18.14 11.75 -2.75
C GLU A 130 -17.49 12.16 -4.08
N THR A 131 -16.16 12.06 -4.14
CA THR A 131 -15.39 12.33 -5.35
C THR A 131 -14.23 11.35 -5.48
N CYS A 132 -13.84 11.06 -6.71
CA CYS A 132 -12.61 10.33 -7.02
C CYS A 132 -11.89 11.04 -8.16
N VAL A 133 -10.74 11.64 -7.85
CA VAL A 133 -9.85 12.24 -8.84
C VAL A 133 -8.75 11.24 -9.15
N ARG A 134 -8.60 10.86 -10.42
CA ARG A 134 -7.61 9.86 -10.87
C ARG A 134 -6.66 10.50 -11.88
N GLY A 135 -5.39 10.14 -11.78
CA GLY A 135 -4.38 10.52 -12.75
C GLY A 135 -2.97 10.17 -12.26
N PRO A 136 -1.94 10.50 -13.04
CA PRO A 136 -0.57 10.46 -12.54
C PRO A 136 -0.41 11.42 -11.35
N LEU A 137 0.47 11.10 -10.41
CA LEU A 137 0.70 11.89 -9.19
C LEU A 137 0.97 13.37 -9.48
N SER A 138 1.66 13.70 -10.57
CA SER A 138 1.90 15.05 -11.04
C SER A 138 0.61 15.83 -11.32
N ALA A 139 -0.37 15.18 -11.95
CA ALA A 139 -1.68 15.77 -12.22
C ALA A 139 -2.48 15.96 -10.92
N LEU A 140 -2.39 15.02 -9.98
CA LEU A 140 -3.09 15.12 -8.68
C LEU A 140 -2.52 16.23 -7.80
N VAL A 141 -1.19 16.43 -7.80
CA VAL A 141 -0.54 17.56 -7.11
C VAL A 141 -0.99 18.89 -7.70
N ALA A 142 -1.18 18.96 -9.03
CA ALA A 142 -1.59 20.17 -9.72
C ALA A 142 -3.11 20.46 -9.64
N ASP A 143 -3.93 19.51 -9.18
CA ASP A 143 -5.39 19.64 -9.18
C ASP A 143 -5.87 20.66 -8.11
N PRO A 144 -6.53 21.76 -8.51
CA PRO A 144 -7.05 22.75 -7.57
C PRO A 144 -8.03 22.18 -6.53
N ALA A 145 -8.77 21.12 -6.86
CA ALA A 145 -9.69 20.46 -5.94
C ALA A 145 -8.96 19.69 -4.81
N LEU A 146 -7.66 19.42 -4.98
CA LEU A 146 -6.82 18.65 -4.05
C LEU A 146 -5.82 19.52 -3.26
N LEU A 147 -5.75 20.83 -3.53
CA LEU A 147 -4.87 21.76 -2.80
C LEU A 147 -5.20 21.86 -1.29
N ALA A 148 -6.48 21.99 -0.95
CA ALA A 148 -6.94 22.08 0.44
C ALA A 148 -8.33 21.47 0.64
N PRO A 149 -8.54 20.19 0.28
CA PRO A 149 -9.82 19.54 0.44
C PRO A 149 -10.19 19.42 1.92
N LYS A 150 -11.49 19.29 2.17
CA LYS A 150 -12.02 18.90 3.49
C LYS A 150 -12.41 17.43 3.48
N GLY A 151 -12.50 16.86 4.68
CA GLY A 151 -13.04 15.52 4.90
C GLY A 151 -12.00 14.41 4.95
N GLU A 152 -12.51 13.20 4.87
CA GLU A 152 -11.77 11.94 4.96
C GLU A 152 -11.35 11.49 3.56
N ILE A 153 -10.11 11.00 3.45
CA ILE A 153 -9.47 10.75 2.17
C ILE A 153 -8.79 9.39 2.17
N VAL A 154 -9.00 8.64 1.10
CA VAL A 154 -8.26 7.43 0.78
C VAL A 154 -7.47 7.70 -0.50
N VAL A 155 -6.15 7.53 -0.44
CA VAL A 155 -5.27 7.61 -1.60
C VAL A 155 -4.94 6.19 -2.05
N VAL A 156 -5.17 5.90 -3.32
CA VAL A 156 -4.86 4.61 -3.94
C VAL A 156 -3.74 4.84 -4.95
N LEU A 157 -2.58 4.26 -4.70
CA LEU A 157 -1.41 4.33 -5.56
C LEU A 157 -1.36 3.05 -6.40
N GLY A 158 -1.21 3.17 -7.71
CA GLY A 158 -0.96 2.03 -8.58
C GLY A 158 0.43 1.42 -8.31
N PRO A 159 0.70 0.23 -8.87
CA PRO A 159 2.06 -0.30 -8.90
C PRO A 159 3.01 0.71 -9.57
N PRO A 160 4.33 0.62 -9.33
CA PRO A 160 5.31 1.33 -10.14
C PRO A 160 4.97 1.10 -11.61
N ALA A 161 5.03 2.16 -12.43
CA ALA A 161 4.92 2.00 -13.88
C ALA A 161 5.90 0.92 -14.31
N ASP A 162 5.52 0.10 -15.29
CA ASP A 162 6.44 -0.82 -15.94
C ASP A 162 7.59 0.03 -16.47
N VAL A 163 8.67 0.09 -15.70
CA VAL A 163 9.90 0.72 -16.14
C VAL A 163 10.36 -0.18 -17.26
N ALA A 164 10.15 0.27 -18.50
CA ALA A 164 10.84 -0.33 -19.63
C ALA A 164 12.30 -0.47 -19.19
N PRO A 165 12.83 -1.68 -19.12
CA PRO A 165 14.13 -1.92 -18.50
C PRO A 165 15.16 -1.02 -19.19
N SER A 166 15.68 -0.03 -18.46
CA SER A 166 16.93 0.61 -18.86
C SER A 166 18.06 -0.37 -18.55
N GLU A 167 19.12 -0.34 -19.35
CA GLU A 167 20.28 -1.21 -19.13
C GLU A 167 20.83 -1.06 -17.70
N ASP A 168 20.84 0.18 -17.16
CA ASP A 168 21.28 0.46 -15.79
C ASP A 168 20.41 -0.19 -14.71
N ASN A 169 19.07 -0.17 -14.86
CA ASN A 169 18.16 -0.78 -13.88
C ASN A 169 18.21 -2.32 -13.92
N LEU A 170 18.45 -2.90 -15.10
CA LEU A 170 18.58 -4.35 -15.24
C LEU A 170 19.86 -4.85 -14.58
N ASP A 171 20.97 -4.11 -14.71
CA ASP A 171 22.25 -4.47 -14.13
C ASP A 171 22.25 -4.40 -12.60
N ASP A 172 21.67 -3.35 -12.02
CA ASP A 172 21.56 -3.23 -10.57
C ASP A 172 20.67 -4.33 -9.97
N ALA A 173 19.56 -4.64 -10.63
CA ALA A 173 18.68 -5.75 -10.24
C ALA A 173 19.38 -7.11 -10.39
N LEU A 174 20.18 -7.30 -11.44
CA LEU A 174 20.99 -8.50 -11.63
C LEU A 174 22.04 -8.66 -10.53
N LYS A 175 22.79 -7.60 -10.21
CA LYS A 175 23.82 -7.63 -9.14
C LYS A 175 23.23 -8.06 -7.81
N SER A 176 22.10 -7.46 -7.41
CA SER A 176 21.44 -7.79 -6.14
C SER A 176 20.95 -9.25 -6.10
N LEU A 177 20.36 -9.77 -7.18
CA LEU A 177 19.90 -11.16 -7.21
C LEU A 177 21.07 -12.16 -7.25
N LEU A 178 22.17 -11.81 -7.89
CA LEU A 178 23.37 -12.66 -7.96
C LEU A 178 24.06 -12.86 -6.60
N GLU A 179 23.78 -12.02 -5.60
CA GLU A 179 24.27 -12.23 -4.22
C GLU A 179 23.66 -13.49 -3.57
N THR A 180 22.48 -13.93 -4.02
CA THR A 180 21.71 -15.00 -3.37
C THR A 180 21.25 -16.11 -4.29
N LEU A 181 21.21 -15.87 -5.61
CA LEU A 181 20.67 -16.79 -6.62
C LEU A 181 21.70 -17.09 -7.71
N SER A 182 21.52 -18.23 -8.39
CA SER A 182 22.31 -18.52 -9.59
C SER A 182 21.95 -17.57 -10.76
N PRO A 183 22.86 -17.33 -11.72
CA PRO A 183 22.57 -16.48 -12.90
C PRO A 183 21.33 -16.93 -13.68
N SER A 184 21.06 -18.24 -13.69
CA SER A 184 19.91 -18.84 -14.36
C SER A 184 18.57 -18.53 -13.67
N GLU A 185 18.57 -18.46 -12.33
CA GLU A 185 17.41 -18.15 -11.50
C GLU A 185 17.14 -16.64 -11.49
N ALA A 186 18.19 -15.83 -11.31
CA ALA A 186 18.11 -14.37 -11.42
C ALA A 186 17.53 -13.95 -12.79
N ALA A 187 18.05 -14.53 -13.88
CA ALA A 187 17.54 -14.23 -15.23
C ALA A 187 16.09 -14.68 -15.44
N LYS A 188 15.65 -15.79 -14.82
CA LYS A 188 14.26 -16.24 -14.91
C LYS A 188 13.31 -15.27 -14.19
N GLN A 189 13.69 -14.86 -12.98
CA GLN A 189 12.90 -13.93 -12.17
C GLN A 189 12.78 -12.57 -12.84
N LEU A 190 13.87 -12.04 -13.39
CA LEU A 190 13.86 -10.76 -14.09
C LEU A 190 13.19 -10.83 -15.46
N ALA A 191 13.30 -11.93 -16.19
CA ALA A 191 12.57 -12.11 -17.46
C ALA A 191 11.05 -12.07 -17.24
N GLN A 192 10.58 -12.68 -16.15
CA GLN A 192 9.16 -12.62 -15.78
C GLN A 192 8.75 -11.23 -15.31
N MET A 193 9.62 -10.53 -14.59
CA MET A 193 9.34 -9.20 -14.03
C MET A 193 9.35 -8.09 -15.10
N TYR A 194 10.31 -8.14 -16.03
CA TYR A 194 10.52 -7.08 -17.04
C TYR A 194 9.99 -7.45 -18.43
N GLY A 195 9.42 -8.65 -18.62
CA GLY A 195 8.92 -9.11 -19.91
C GLY A 195 9.99 -9.31 -20.99
N LEU A 196 11.27 -9.37 -20.61
CA LEU A 196 12.40 -9.49 -21.53
C LEU A 196 12.78 -10.94 -21.85
N PRO A 197 13.43 -11.20 -22.99
CA PRO A 197 13.96 -12.52 -23.30
C PRO A 197 14.98 -12.99 -22.26
N ARG A 198 14.68 -14.10 -21.57
CA ARG A 198 15.56 -14.71 -20.55
C ARG A 198 17.01 -14.89 -21.02
N LYS A 199 17.20 -15.22 -22.30
CA LYS A 199 18.53 -15.43 -22.90
C LYS A 199 19.39 -14.15 -22.85
N GLU A 200 18.79 -12.98 -23.06
CA GLU A 200 19.49 -11.70 -23.05
C GLU A 200 19.91 -11.33 -21.63
N ILE A 201 19.00 -11.47 -20.66
CA ILE A 201 19.28 -11.22 -19.24
C ILE A 201 20.34 -12.20 -18.71
N TYR A 202 20.28 -13.47 -19.09
CA TYR A 202 21.27 -14.46 -18.67
C TYR A 202 22.67 -14.13 -19.20
N ASN A 203 22.79 -13.74 -20.48
CA ASN A 203 24.06 -13.31 -21.04
C ASN A 203 24.60 -12.06 -20.35
N ARG A 204 23.73 -11.13 -19.95
CA ARG A 204 24.12 -9.94 -19.18
C ARG A 204 24.61 -10.31 -17.78
N ALA A 205 23.92 -11.24 -17.11
CA ALA A 205 24.30 -11.76 -15.79
C ALA A 205 25.70 -12.40 -15.79
N LEU A 206 26.05 -13.14 -16.84
CA LEU A 206 27.39 -13.72 -16.99
C LEU A 206 28.46 -12.63 -17.14
N LYS A 207 28.22 -11.62 -17.98
CA LYS A 207 29.15 -10.50 -18.18
C LYS A 207 29.41 -9.69 -16.90
N LEU A 208 28.39 -9.54 -16.05
CA LEU A 208 28.54 -8.84 -14.76
C LEU A 208 29.35 -9.66 -13.76
N LYS A 209 29.18 -10.99 -13.76
CA LYS A 209 29.95 -11.88 -12.89
C LYS A 209 31.44 -11.93 -13.28
N ASP A 210 31.74 -11.87 -14.57
CA ASP A 210 33.11 -11.88 -15.09
C ASP A 210 33.85 -10.55 -14.86
N HIS A 211 33.15 -9.46 -14.49
CA HIS A 211 33.74 -8.14 -14.22
C HIS A 211 34.01 -7.85 -12.74
N ASP A 212 33.53 -8.70 -11.83
CA ASP A 212 33.75 -8.61 -10.38
C ASP A 212 34.83 -9.63 -9.87
N GLU A 213 35.49 -10.37 -10.77
CA GLU A 213 36.73 -11.14 -10.53
C GLU A 213 37.97 -10.39 -11.02
#